data_AF-A0A8J7B363-F1
#
_entry.id   AF-A0A8J7B363-F1
#
_cell.length_a   1.000
_cell.length_b   1.000
_cell.length_c   1.000
_cell.angle_alpha   90.00
_cell.angle_beta   90.00
_cell.angle_gamma   90.00
#
_symmetry.space_group_name_H-M   'P 1'
#
loop_
_entity.id
_entity.type
_entity.pdbx_description
1 polymer ?
#
loop_
_entity_poly.entity_id
_entity_poly.type
_entity_poly.pdbx_seq_one_letter_code
_entity_poly.pdbx_strand_id
1 'polypeptide(L)'
;MTPCSRRKCNPNAVDLTWSKDTELIGLTLQLQPLQDSSLYPQYTIGLHAWFLDQVRQADPDLSAYMHDGESEKPSTISGLQGLSSTSSRSHSLSANQTHDWTITVLSQPVVQWLWYVSGFRSFVSQLGLRLEPSLDP
;
A
#
# COMPACT_ATOMS: atom_id res chain seq x y z
N MET A 1 31.76 -16.63 -33.14
CA MET A 1 30.39 -17.04 -32.76
C MET A 1 30.13 -16.51 -31.35
N THR A 2 29.18 -15.59 -31.23
CA THR A 2 28.88 -14.80 -30.03
C THR A 2 28.11 -15.64 -29.00
N PRO A 3 28.45 -15.63 -27.70
CA PRO A 3 27.59 -16.23 -26.69
C PRO A 3 26.39 -15.32 -26.41
N CYS A 4 25.19 -15.91 -26.42
CA CYS A 4 23.93 -15.23 -26.13
C CYS A 4 23.93 -14.69 -24.69
N SER A 5 23.78 -13.37 -24.56
CA SER A 5 23.66 -12.66 -23.29
C SER A 5 22.41 -13.13 -22.53
N ARG A 6 22.63 -13.84 -21.42
CA ARG A 6 21.59 -14.30 -20.50
C ARG A 6 21.03 -13.05 -19.80
N ARG A 7 19.83 -12.61 -20.22
CA ARG A 7 19.08 -11.55 -19.56
C ARG A 7 19.04 -11.83 -18.06
N LYS A 8 19.45 -10.85 -17.24
CA LYS A 8 19.29 -10.86 -15.80
C LYS A 8 17.80 -11.07 -15.48
N CYS A 9 17.40 -12.28 -15.12
CA CYS A 9 16.13 -12.49 -14.44
C CYS A 9 16.25 -11.77 -13.10
N ASN A 10 15.42 -10.76 -12.88
CA ASN A 10 15.28 -10.12 -11.58
C ASN A 10 14.53 -11.10 -10.66
N PRO A 11 15.14 -11.65 -9.59
CA PRO A 11 14.51 -12.65 -8.73
C PRO A 11 13.44 -12.08 -7.79
N ASN A 12 13.16 -10.77 -7.82
CA ASN A 12 12.35 -10.08 -6.81
C ASN A 12 10.95 -9.66 -7.29
N ALA A 13 10.27 -10.49 -8.07
CA ALA A 13 8.82 -10.40 -8.16
C ALA A 13 8.24 -11.42 -7.19
N VAL A 14 7.90 -10.98 -5.98
CA VAL A 14 7.06 -11.79 -5.09
C VAL A 14 5.69 -11.85 -5.77
N ASP A 15 5.36 -12.99 -6.35
CA ASP A 15 3.99 -13.26 -6.81
C ASP A 15 3.14 -13.42 -5.55
N LEU A 16 2.52 -12.31 -5.14
CA LEU A 16 1.53 -12.29 -4.09
C LEU A 16 0.29 -13.04 -4.59
N THR A 17 0.17 -14.31 -4.23
CA THR A 17 -0.98 -15.15 -4.58
C THR A 17 -1.74 -15.55 -3.33
N TRP A 18 -3.03 -15.25 -3.28
CA TRP A 18 -3.97 -15.76 -2.28
C TRP A 18 -5.18 -16.41 -2.96
N SER A 19 -6.00 -17.13 -2.20
CA SER A 19 -7.19 -17.81 -2.71
C SER A 19 -8.29 -16.79 -3.08
N LYS A 20 -9.14 -17.13 -4.05
CA LYS A 20 -10.35 -16.35 -4.37
C LYS A 20 -11.37 -16.31 -3.24
N ASP A 21 -11.26 -17.29 -2.33
CA ASP A 21 -12.11 -17.44 -1.16
C ASP A 21 -11.54 -16.72 0.07
N THR A 22 -10.44 -15.97 -0.09
CA THR A 22 -9.88 -15.17 1.00
C THR A 22 -10.83 -14.03 1.35
N GLU A 23 -11.25 -13.98 2.60
CA GLU A 23 -12.16 -12.94 3.12
C GLU A 23 -11.41 -11.80 3.84
N LEU A 24 -10.16 -12.05 4.24
CA LEU A 24 -9.33 -11.12 5.00
C LEU A 24 -7.89 -11.10 4.49
N ILE A 25 -7.36 -9.89 4.25
CA ILE A 25 -5.96 -9.67 3.87
C ILE A 25 -5.40 -8.48 4.63
N GLY A 26 -4.20 -8.62 5.19
CA GLY A 26 -3.36 -7.51 5.64
C GLY A 26 -2.22 -7.30 4.67
N LEU A 27 -2.09 -6.08 4.14
CA LEU A 27 -0.98 -5.65 3.29
C LEU A 27 -0.15 -4.62 4.05
N THR A 28 1.15 -4.87 4.22
CA THR A 28 2.08 -3.88 4.75
C THR A 28 2.96 -3.35 3.62
N LEU A 29 2.92 -2.04 3.43
CA LEU A 29 3.67 -1.30 2.43
C LEU A 29 4.82 -0.57 3.11
N GLN A 30 6.00 -0.68 2.53
CA GLN A 30 7.17 0.08 2.94
C GLN A 30 7.23 1.39 2.15
N LEU A 31 7.06 2.51 2.84
CA LEU A 31 7.03 3.86 2.27
C LEU A 31 8.30 4.63 2.59
N GLN A 32 9.03 5.08 1.58
CA GLN A 32 10.14 6.01 1.76
C GLN A 32 9.74 7.40 1.21
N PRO A 33 9.77 8.46 2.02
CA PRO A 33 9.55 9.82 1.55
C PRO A 33 10.59 10.21 0.49
N LEU A 34 10.17 10.91 -0.56
CA LEU A 34 11.09 11.39 -1.59
C LEU A 34 12.02 12.50 -1.09
N GLN A 35 11.57 13.25 -0.09
CA GLN A 35 12.30 14.34 0.55
C GLN A 35 11.87 14.48 2.01
N ASP A 36 12.72 15.12 2.79
CA ASP A 36 12.37 15.52 4.16
C ASP A 36 11.12 16.41 4.12
N SER A 37 10.16 16.09 4.98
CA SER A 37 8.87 16.76 5.00
C SER A 37 8.21 16.66 6.37
N SER A 38 7.09 17.35 6.54
CA SER A 38 6.30 17.30 7.77
C SER A 38 4.88 16.85 7.47
N LEU A 39 4.38 15.92 8.28
CA LEU A 39 3.00 15.48 8.26
C LEU A 39 2.19 16.23 9.30
N TYR A 40 1.02 16.70 8.88
CA TYR A 40 0.00 17.21 9.78
C TYR A 40 -0.56 16.07 10.65
N PRO A 41 -1.06 16.32 11.87
CA PRO A 41 -1.46 15.26 12.81
C PRO A 41 -2.57 14.33 12.28
N GLN A 42 -3.42 14.83 11.37
CA GLN A 42 -4.53 14.07 10.79
C GLN A 42 -4.19 13.43 9.43
N TYR A 43 -2.90 13.22 9.11
CA TYR A 43 -2.46 12.69 7.81
C TYR A 43 -3.10 11.35 7.43
N THR A 44 -3.58 10.59 8.40
CA THR A 44 -4.31 9.33 8.19
C THR A 44 -5.59 9.51 7.37
N ILE A 45 -6.22 10.69 7.41
CA ILE A 45 -7.34 11.04 6.53
C ILE A 45 -6.89 11.05 5.07
N GLY A 46 -5.71 11.63 4.79
CA GLY A 46 -5.11 11.64 3.47
C GLY A 46 -4.78 10.23 2.96
N LEU A 47 -4.23 9.37 3.82
CA LEU A 47 -3.97 7.96 3.48
C LEU A 47 -5.26 7.20 3.16
N HIS A 48 -6.33 7.44 3.92
CA HIS A 48 -7.62 6.80 3.69
C HIS A 48 -8.25 7.27 2.38
N ALA A 49 -8.30 8.59 2.15
CA ALA A 49 -8.82 9.16 0.92
C ALA A 49 -8.03 8.70 -0.31
N TRP A 50 -6.70 8.63 -0.19
CA TRP A 50 -5.85 8.09 -1.25
C TRP A 50 -6.17 6.62 -1.54
N PHE A 51 -6.33 5.78 -0.52
CA PHE A 51 -6.68 4.37 -0.71
C PHE A 51 -8.05 4.20 -1.41
N LEU A 52 -9.07 4.95 -0.97
CA LEU A 52 -10.39 4.94 -1.63
C LEU A 52 -10.30 5.42 -3.08
N ASP A 53 -9.49 6.44 -3.36
CA ASP A 53 -9.28 6.91 -4.73
C ASP A 53 -8.67 5.82 -5.64
N GLN A 54 -7.73 5.02 -5.13
CA GLN A 54 -7.18 3.89 -5.88
C GLN A 54 -8.25 2.85 -6.22
N VAL A 55 -9.14 2.54 -5.27
CA VAL A 55 -10.27 1.65 -5.52
C VAL A 55 -11.20 2.28 -6.57
N ARG A 56 -11.55 3.56 -6.40
CA ARG A 56 -12.45 4.30 -7.29
C ARG A 56 -11.97 4.35 -8.74
N GLN A 57 -10.67 4.51 -8.97
CA GLN A 57 -10.09 4.53 -10.32
C GLN A 57 -10.28 3.19 -11.06
N ALA A 58 -10.36 2.09 -10.33
CA ALA A 58 -10.55 0.74 -10.89
C ALA A 58 -12.02 0.30 -10.90
N ASP A 59 -12.75 0.59 -9.82
CA ASP A 59 -14.15 0.23 -9.59
C ASP A 59 -14.84 1.32 -8.74
N PRO A 60 -15.52 2.29 -9.40
CA PRO A 60 -16.22 3.36 -8.70
C PRO A 60 -17.35 2.88 -7.78
N ASP A 61 -18.04 1.80 -8.15
CA ASP A 61 -19.16 1.26 -7.39
C ASP A 61 -18.66 0.57 -6.11
N LEU A 62 -17.54 -0.14 -6.19
CA LEU A 62 -16.87 -0.70 -5.03
C LEU A 62 -16.36 0.38 -4.08
N SER A 63 -15.80 1.48 -4.61
CA SER A 63 -15.39 2.61 -3.77
C SER A 63 -16.57 3.27 -3.07
N ALA A 64 -17.72 3.40 -3.73
CA ALA A 64 -18.94 3.92 -3.10
C ALA A 64 -19.41 2.98 -1.98
N TYR A 65 -19.43 1.67 -2.21
CA TYR A 65 -19.70 0.67 -1.18
C TYR A 65 -18.76 0.80 0.04
N MET A 66 -17.46 1.04 -0.19
CA MET A 66 -16.48 1.21 0.88
C MET A 66 -16.64 2.52 1.67
N HIS A 67 -17.18 3.56 1.03
CA HIS A 67 -17.43 4.86 1.65
C HIS A 67 -18.78 4.92 2.37
N ASP A 68 -19.82 4.35 1.78
CA ASP A 68 -21.22 4.49 2.18
C ASP A 68 -21.73 3.33 3.07
N GLY A 69 -20.95 2.26 3.25
CA GLY A 69 -21.35 1.08 4.01
C GLY A 69 -21.52 1.36 5.52
N GLU A 70 -22.75 1.57 5.98
CA GLU A 70 -23.07 1.77 7.41
C GLU A 70 -22.97 0.50 8.28
N SER A 71 -22.95 -0.70 7.70
CA SER A 71 -23.04 -1.95 8.47
C SER A 71 -21.69 -2.48 8.98
N GLU A 72 -20.72 -2.70 8.11
CA GLU A 72 -19.40 -3.22 8.47
C GLU A 72 -18.33 -2.51 7.62
N LYS A 73 -17.27 -2.00 8.27
CA LYS A 73 -16.18 -1.35 7.54
C LYS A 73 -15.42 -2.39 6.72
N PRO A 74 -15.42 -2.31 5.38
CA PRO A 74 -14.79 -3.32 4.53
C PRO A 74 -13.26 -3.26 4.53
N SER A 75 -12.68 -2.24 5.16
CA SER A 75 -11.24 -2.09 5.34
C SER A 75 -10.89 -1.25 6.57
N THR A 76 -9.64 -1.40 7.04
CA THR A 76 -8.99 -0.51 8.00
C THR A 76 -7.60 -0.16 7.50
N ILE A 77 -7.09 1.01 7.88
CA ILE A 77 -5.72 1.43 7.59
C ILE A 77 -5.02 1.84 8.88
N SER A 78 -3.72 1.54 8.98
CA SER A 78 -2.88 2.06 10.06
C SER A 78 -2.40 3.49 9.73
N GLY A 79 -1.87 4.17 10.74
CA GLY A 79 -0.91 5.25 10.50
C GLY A 79 0.43 4.72 10.01
N LEU A 80 1.33 5.63 9.64
CA LEU A 80 2.72 5.30 9.32
C LEU A 80 3.47 4.94 10.59
N GLN A 81 4.15 3.79 10.57
CA GLN A 81 5.00 3.35 11.67
C GLN A 81 6.37 4.04 11.62
N GLY A 82 7.00 4.19 12.78
CA GLY A 82 8.33 4.80 12.88
C GLY A 82 8.36 6.33 12.75
N LEU A 83 7.21 7.01 12.84
CA LEU A 83 7.18 8.47 12.87
C LEU A 83 7.85 9.01 14.15
N SER A 84 8.90 9.82 13.98
CA SER A 84 9.48 10.56 15.09
C SER A 84 8.59 11.77 15.42
N SER A 85 8.09 11.82 16.65
CA SER A 85 7.35 12.98 17.15
C SER A 85 8.35 14.09 17.49
N THR A 86 8.48 15.08 16.62
CA THR A 86 9.41 16.22 16.81
C THR A 86 8.76 17.41 17.51
N SER A 87 7.42 17.50 17.55
CA SER A 87 6.67 18.52 18.30
C SER A 87 5.19 18.12 18.37
N SER A 88 4.44 18.64 19.35
CA SER A 88 3.02 18.31 19.62
C SER A 88 2.03 18.61 18.48
N ARG A 89 2.50 19.10 17.33
CA ARG A 89 1.68 19.56 16.21
C ARG A 89 2.03 18.97 14.85
N SER A 90 3.08 18.15 14.74
CA SER A 90 3.48 17.58 13.45
C SER A 90 4.46 16.43 13.60
N HIS A 91 4.41 15.47 12.67
CA HIS A 91 5.42 14.42 12.54
C HIS A 91 6.45 14.83 11.49
N SER A 92 7.73 14.58 11.74
CA SER A 92 8.77 14.76 10.73
C SER A 92 8.99 13.45 9.97
N LEU A 93 9.02 13.55 8.65
CA LEU A 93 9.42 12.49 7.73
C LEU A 93 10.84 12.78 7.23
N SER A 94 11.71 11.77 7.26
CA SER A 94 13.02 11.86 6.62
C SER A 94 13.04 11.07 5.33
N ALA A 95 13.65 11.62 4.29
CA ALA A 95 13.89 10.92 3.02
C ALA A 95 14.73 9.65 3.19
N ASN A 96 15.48 9.53 4.28
CA ASN A 96 16.33 8.38 4.57
C ASN A 96 15.65 7.34 5.47
N GLN A 97 14.37 7.52 5.80
CA GLN A 97 13.64 6.64 6.68
C GLN A 97 12.47 5.98 5.93
N THR A 98 12.42 4.66 5.99
CA THR A 98 11.28 3.88 5.52
C THR A 98 10.25 3.75 6.64
N HIS A 99 8.98 3.84 6.28
CA HIS A 99 7.84 3.76 7.17
C HIS A 99 6.91 2.63 6.72
N ASP A 100 6.43 1.83 7.67
CA ASP A 100 5.44 0.80 7.35
C ASP A 100 4.03 1.37 7.40
N TRP A 101 3.24 1.05 6.38
CA TRP A 101 1.83 1.37 6.30
C TRP A 101 1.02 0.13 6.03
N THR A 102 0.10 -0.21 6.94
CA THR A 102 -0.71 -1.42 6.84
C THR A 102 -2.14 -1.09 6.40
N ILE A 103 -2.62 -1.83 5.41
CA ILE A 103 -3.99 -1.81 4.93
C ILE A 103 -4.58 -3.20 5.19
N THR A 104 -5.65 -3.27 5.96
CA THR A 104 -6.38 -4.51 6.23
C THR A 104 -7.71 -4.46 5.50
N VAL A 105 -7.95 -5.43 4.62
CA VAL A 105 -9.21 -5.62 3.93
C VAL A 105 -9.97 -6.75 4.59
N LEU A 106 -11.25 -6.52 4.88
CA LEU A 106 -12.12 -7.40 5.67
C LEU A 106 -13.36 -7.86 4.89
N SER A 107 -13.44 -7.54 3.60
CA SER A 107 -14.61 -7.76 2.76
C SER A 107 -14.20 -8.52 1.50
N GLN A 108 -14.87 -9.64 1.23
CA GLN A 108 -14.59 -10.49 0.07
C GLN A 108 -14.62 -9.72 -1.27
N PRO A 109 -15.59 -8.83 -1.54
CA PRO A 109 -15.55 -7.94 -2.72
C PRO A 109 -14.25 -7.16 -2.87
N VAL A 110 -13.73 -6.60 -1.77
CA VAL A 110 -12.50 -5.79 -1.78
C VAL A 110 -11.25 -6.67 -1.89
N VAL A 111 -11.28 -7.88 -1.29
CA VAL A 111 -10.20 -8.88 -1.48
C VAL A 111 -10.16 -9.38 -2.93
N GLN A 112 -11.32 -9.63 -3.54
CA GLN A 112 -11.41 -10.02 -4.94
C GLN A 112 -10.94 -8.91 -5.86
N TRP A 113 -11.24 -7.65 -5.55
CA TRP A 113 -10.67 -6.51 -6.26
C TRP A 113 -9.12 -6.52 -6.19
N LEU A 114 -8.54 -6.66 -4.99
CA LEU A 114 -7.08 -6.78 -4.84
C LEU A 114 -6.50 -7.97 -5.64
N TRP A 115 -7.25 -9.07 -5.73
CA TRP A 115 -6.82 -10.31 -6.40
C TRP A 115 -6.89 -10.20 -7.94
N TYR A 116 -8.01 -9.68 -8.46
CA TYR A 116 -8.32 -9.66 -9.88
C TYR A 116 -7.48 -8.63 -10.62
N VAL A 117 -7.20 -7.52 -9.95
CA VAL A 117 -6.21 -6.60 -10.45
C VAL A 117 -4.87 -7.31 -10.24
N SER A 118 -4.23 -7.76 -11.32
CA SER A 118 -2.77 -7.95 -11.42
C SER A 118 -1.96 -6.67 -11.10
N GLY A 119 -2.62 -5.69 -10.47
CA GLY A 119 -2.24 -4.32 -10.25
C GLY A 119 -2.08 -4.00 -8.78
N PHE A 120 -1.76 -4.97 -7.92
CA PHE A 120 -0.81 -4.66 -6.84
C PHE A 120 0.46 -4.05 -7.43
N ARG A 121 0.90 -4.50 -8.62
CA ARG A 121 1.99 -3.86 -9.38
C ARG A 121 1.67 -2.42 -9.79
N SER A 122 0.50 -2.14 -10.38
CA SER A 122 0.07 -0.77 -10.70
C SER A 122 -0.08 0.10 -9.45
N PHE A 123 -0.72 -0.43 -8.41
CA PHE A 123 -0.94 0.15 -7.08
C PHE A 123 0.38 0.56 -6.41
N VAL A 124 1.37 -0.33 -6.36
CA VAL A 124 2.71 -0.01 -5.82
C VAL A 124 3.47 0.95 -6.73
N SER A 125 3.33 0.85 -8.06
CA SER A 125 4.03 1.76 -8.97
C SER A 125 3.48 3.19 -8.96
N GLN A 126 2.22 3.41 -8.59
CA GLN A 126 1.68 4.77 -8.38
C GLN A 126 2.17 5.42 -7.09
N LEU A 127 2.52 4.63 -6.07
CA LEU A 127 3.07 5.15 -4.81
C LEU A 127 4.54 5.60 -4.93
N GLY A 128 5.21 5.41 -6.09
CA GLY A 128 6.63 5.73 -6.24
C GLY A 128 7.54 4.94 -5.29
N LEU A 129 7.06 3.80 -4.80
CA LEU A 129 7.77 2.99 -3.80
C LEU A 129 8.79 2.10 -4.44
N ARG A 130 10.00 2.17 -3.90
CA ARG A 130 11.02 1.17 -4.16
C ARG A 130 10.70 -0.04 -3.29
N LEU A 131 10.38 -1.17 -3.92
CA LEU A 131 10.37 -2.47 -3.25
C LEU A 131 11.83 -2.82 -2.89
N GLU A 132 12.33 -2.29 -1.79
CA GLU A 132 13.58 -2.77 -1.20
C GLU A 132 13.25 -4.07 -0.43
N PRO A 133 13.92 -5.19 -0.72
CA PRO A 133 13.76 -6.38 0.11
C PRO A 133 14.24 -6.06 1.52
N SER A 134 13.49 -6.46 2.55
CA SER A 134 14.01 -6.43 3.92
C SER A 134 15.23 -7.35 3.98
N LEU A 135 16.40 -6.74 4.11
CA LEU A 135 17.60 -7.42 4.54
C LEU A 135 17.49 -7.51 6.05
N ASP A 136 16.86 -8.59 6.53
CA ASP A 136 17.10 -9.00 7.91
C ASP A 136 18.48 -9.68 7.99
N PRO A 137 19.27 -9.37 9.04
CA PRO A 137 20.66 -9.82 9.21
C PRO A 137 20.82 -11.31 9.56
#